data_AF-A0A7S1GGY0-F1
#
_entry.id   AF-A0A7S1GGY0-F1
#
_cell.length_a   1.000
_cell.length_b   1.000
_cell.length_c   1.000
_cell.angle_alpha   90.00
_cell.angle_beta   90.00
_cell.angle_gamma   90.00
#
_symmetry.space_group_name_H-M   'P 1'
#
loop_
_entity.id
_entity.type
_entity.pdbx_description
1 polymer ?
#
loop_
_entity_poly.entity_id
_entity_poly.type
_entity_poly.pdbx_seq_one_letter_code
_entity_poly.pdbx_strand_id
1 'polypeptide(L)'
;NGCNMVSSYSTEQVEHLCTAAAFSFREVNDKYYQHDQNFMDGNSLLNTDRRFVVVEAEVSGRLMQFRNDSLPSRKVAWPQYAALDDYVNPDDNPTDDIVPHMDNFNLTGSCQLQTAMCCFTDAPSYNAHVCHHDLATSRKSSHLYSGYATFRGGTDAQKQRRDAYCVGFSWLSETEDDYKGNMLLDVSYGMVMDHGMKDNIPGAPLCGCIEQMPTVSNAACRTVTVTGESYAVYAVSQGFNGGLLIVQTGGTIQHRDCPNGQNLRAHYTGTPDQQTALAAKLVGGNNCDNAIQEFLNERFYVPTPTTATTNSVYDEPDPTKWIKMMGQGMDYVPHKGNITQRDIEFRQQFVQSPNKIVYRRCPSCEREHQHIYYKRLTLLPSIEDLNFINLFMNNWVSTYNTLGTDFNLFSTYTDALADTNPWTYCSYNSHNVGFPHNCGPTSQAYCQYNSHVIDPCDTDYNGATHAFYIELP
;
A
#
# COMPACT_ATOMS: atom_id res chain seq x y z
N ASN A 1 37.08 54.75 15.80
CA ASN A 1 37.90 53.54 15.97
C ASN A 1 37.27 52.64 17.02
N GLY A 2 36.82 51.45 16.63
CA GLY A 2 36.48 50.38 17.56
C GLY A 2 35.03 49.91 17.55
N CYS A 3 34.52 49.39 16.42
CA CYS A 3 33.55 48.30 16.51
C CYS A 3 34.35 47.05 16.89
N ASN A 4 34.46 46.75 18.17
CA ASN A 4 34.87 45.42 18.61
C ASN A 4 33.68 44.49 18.40
N MET A 5 33.63 43.81 17.24
CA MET A 5 32.78 42.64 17.08
C MET A 5 33.38 41.51 17.94
N VAL A 6 32.78 41.26 19.11
CA VAL A 6 33.13 40.13 19.98
C VAL A 6 32.26 38.94 19.59
N SER A 7 32.46 38.44 18.38
CA SER A 7 32.14 37.08 17.96
C SER A 7 32.52 36.94 16.49
N SER A 8 33.56 36.16 16.21
CA SER A 8 33.74 35.61 14.87
C SER A 8 32.65 34.56 14.69
N TYR A 9 31.60 34.88 13.92
CA TYR A 9 30.65 33.85 13.49
C TYR A 9 31.43 32.80 12.68
N SER A 10 31.24 31.52 12.98
CA SER A 10 31.79 30.46 12.14
C SER A 10 31.10 30.47 10.78
N THR A 11 31.74 29.90 9.76
CA THR A 11 31.13 29.71 8.44
C THR A 11 29.77 29.02 8.55
N GLU A 12 29.67 28.00 9.41
CA GLU A 12 28.45 27.25 9.71
C GLU A 12 27.34 28.14 10.32
N GLN A 13 27.68 29.09 11.18
CA GLN A 13 26.71 30.04 11.76
C GLN A 13 26.19 31.03 10.71
N VAL A 14 27.04 31.48 9.79
CA VAL A 14 26.63 32.35 8.68
C VAL A 14 25.74 31.60 7.70
N GLU A 15 26.09 30.35 7.38
CA GLU A 15 25.31 29.45 6.52
C GLU A 15 23.93 29.16 7.10
N HIS A 16 23.85 28.91 8.42
CA HIS A 16 22.58 28.75 9.13
C HIS A 16 21.70 30.01 9.05
N LEU A 17 22.28 31.20 9.22
CA LEU A 17 21.56 32.47 9.12
C LEU A 17 21.12 32.78 7.68
N CYS A 18 21.87 32.37 6.66
CA CYS A 18 21.47 32.48 5.25
C CYS A 18 20.27 31.58 4.94
N THR A 19 20.19 30.39 5.55
CA THR A 19 19.03 29.50 5.44
C THR A 19 17.81 30.08 6.17
N ALA A 20 18.00 30.76 7.31
CA ALA A 20 16.94 31.45 8.04
C ALA A 20 16.39 32.70 7.33
N ALA A 21 17.08 33.22 6.30
CA ALA A 21 16.64 34.34 5.48
C ALA A 21 15.62 33.94 4.38
N ALA A 22 15.32 32.66 4.25
CA ALA A 22 14.32 32.16 3.32
C ALA A 22 12.90 32.53 3.76
N PHE A 23 12.00 32.76 2.80
CA PHE A 23 10.58 32.87 3.11
C PHE A 23 10.09 31.54 3.65
N SER A 24 9.40 31.56 4.78
CA SER A 24 8.67 30.38 5.24
C SER A 24 7.58 30.03 4.23
N PHE A 25 7.28 28.75 4.09
CA PHE A 25 6.22 28.28 3.18
C PHE A 25 4.87 28.96 3.48
N ARG A 26 4.61 29.25 4.77
CA ARG A 26 3.43 29.99 5.25
C ARG A 26 3.34 31.42 4.68
N GLU A 27 4.45 32.13 4.55
CA GLU A 27 4.45 33.53 4.10
C GLU A 27 4.08 33.70 2.62
N VAL A 28 4.20 32.62 1.85
CA VAL A 28 3.93 32.57 0.41
C VAL A 28 2.47 32.88 0.12
N ASN A 29 1.54 32.24 0.86
CA ASN A 29 0.10 32.50 0.73
C ASN A 29 -0.49 33.30 1.91
N ASP A 30 0.26 33.45 3.01
CA ASP A 30 -0.17 34.10 4.26
C ASP A 30 -1.49 33.58 4.79
N LYS A 31 -1.67 32.27 4.60
CA LYS A 31 -2.70 31.47 5.25
C LYS A 31 -2.05 30.66 6.36
N TYR A 32 -2.88 30.06 7.18
CA TYR A 32 -2.42 29.16 8.24
C TYR A 32 -1.99 27.82 7.63
N TYR A 33 -1.13 27.07 8.31
CA TYR A 33 -0.58 25.77 7.86
C TYR A 33 -1.66 24.80 7.35
N GLN A 34 -2.85 24.84 7.94
CA GLN A 34 -3.99 24.01 7.54
C GLN A 34 -4.39 24.22 6.07
N HIS A 35 -4.20 25.42 5.52
CA HIS A 35 -4.49 25.69 4.12
C HIS A 35 -3.51 24.98 3.19
N ASP A 36 -2.21 25.06 3.50
CA ASP A 36 -1.16 24.36 2.75
C ASP A 36 -1.34 22.85 2.83
N GLN A 37 -1.62 22.34 4.03
CA GLN A 37 -1.91 20.94 4.28
C GLN A 37 -3.12 20.47 3.46
N ASN A 38 -4.24 21.19 3.52
CA ASN A 38 -5.43 20.85 2.75
C ASN A 38 -5.17 20.89 1.24
N PHE A 39 -4.36 21.83 0.76
CA PHE A 39 -3.99 21.87 -0.66
C PHE A 39 -3.18 20.62 -1.06
N MET A 40 -2.21 20.24 -0.23
CA MET A 40 -1.27 19.16 -0.55
C MET A 40 -1.82 17.77 -0.27
N ASP A 41 -2.83 17.66 0.59
CA ASP A 41 -3.68 16.47 0.72
C ASP A 41 -4.73 16.36 -0.40
N GLY A 42 -4.89 17.44 -1.19
CA GLY A 42 -5.82 17.51 -2.30
C GLY A 42 -7.26 17.93 -1.93
N ASN A 43 -7.49 18.36 -0.70
CA ASN A 43 -8.79 18.76 -0.15
C ASN A 43 -8.98 20.28 -0.03
N SER A 44 -8.40 21.07 -0.94
CA SER A 44 -8.59 22.53 -0.97
C SER A 44 -9.51 22.97 -2.11
N LEU A 45 -10.14 24.14 -1.96
CA LEU A 45 -10.94 24.77 -3.02
C LEU A 45 -10.11 25.01 -4.29
N LEU A 46 -8.83 25.36 -4.15
CA LEU A 46 -7.90 25.52 -5.27
C LEU A 46 -7.69 24.21 -6.04
N ASN A 47 -7.78 23.06 -5.36
CA ASN A 47 -7.59 21.74 -5.95
C ASN A 47 -8.89 21.10 -6.48
N THR A 48 -10.07 21.49 -5.98
CA THR A 48 -11.32 20.70 -6.14
C THR A 48 -12.45 21.42 -6.88
N ASP A 49 -12.48 22.76 -6.90
CA ASP A 49 -13.66 23.46 -7.40
C ASP A 49 -13.55 23.82 -8.90
N ARG A 50 -14.62 23.53 -9.63
CA ARG A 50 -14.83 23.93 -11.03
C ARG A 50 -15.78 25.14 -11.16
N ARG A 51 -16.38 25.63 -10.06
CA ARG A 51 -17.58 26.51 -10.10
C ARG A 51 -17.73 27.60 -9.02
N PHE A 52 -16.72 27.98 -8.22
CA PHE A 52 -16.84 29.14 -7.31
C PHE A 52 -15.70 30.17 -7.44
N VAL A 53 -15.98 31.21 -8.23
CA VAL A 53 -15.05 32.25 -8.73
C VAL A 53 -14.67 33.34 -7.69
N VAL A 54 -15.31 33.39 -6.52
CA VAL A 54 -15.22 34.59 -5.64
C VAL A 54 -14.18 34.49 -4.52
N VAL A 55 -13.84 33.29 -4.04
CA VAL A 55 -12.82 33.09 -2.97
C VAL A 55 -11.42 32.79 -3.55
N GLU A 56 -11.36 32.30 -4.79
CA GLU A 56 -10.10 32.06 -5.51
C GLU A 56 -9.31 33.36 -5.78
N ALA A 57 -9.97 34.50 -6.00
CA ALA A 57 -9.29 35.71 -6.47
C ALA A 57 -8.25 36.29 -5.47
N GLU A 58 -8.49 36.22 -4.16
CA GLU A 58 -7.54 36.76 -3.16
C GLU A 58 -6.36 35.82 -2.90
N VAL A 59 -6.62 34.52 -2.73
CA VAL A 59 -5.57 33.53 -2.46
C VAL A 59 -4.72 33.31 -3.70
N SER A 60 -5.36 33.16 -4.86
CA SER A 60 -4.65 33.04 -6.13
C SER A 60 -3.92 34.33 -6.49
N GLY A 61 -4.48 35.50 -6.15
CA GLY A 61 -3.84 36.80 -6.41
C GLY A 61 -2.49 36.96 -5.69
N ARG A 62 -2.43 36.67 -4.39
CA ARG A 62 -1.17 36.74 -3.64
C ARG A 62 -0.16 35.70 -4.10
N LEU A 63 -0.61 34.46 -4.30
CA LEU A 63 0.26 33.39 -4.77
C LEU A 63 0.84 33.70 -6.17
N MET A 64 0.03 34.28 -7.07
CA MET A 64 0.52 34.78 -8.37
C MET A 64 1.52 35.93 -8.23
N GLN A 65 1.28 36.88 -7.33
CA GLN A 65 2.22 37.98 -7.07
C GLN A 65 3.55 37.44 -6.53
N PHE A 66 3.50 36.58 -5.51
CA PHE A 66 4.71 35.96 -4.97
C PHE A 66 5.46 35.17 -6.05
N ARG A 67 4.74 34.37 -6.84
CA ARG A 67 5.32 33.59 -7.95
C ARG A 67 6.01 34.46 -8.99
N ASN A 68 5.41 35.58 -9.39
CA ASN A 68 5.94 36.42 -10.46
C ASN A 68 7.06 37.35 -9.97
N ASP A 69 6.93 37.88 -8.74
CA ASP A 69 7.78 38.97 -8.26
C ASP A 69 8.86 38.51 -7.28
N SER A 70 8.60 37.44 -6.51
CA SER A 70 9.48 37.00 -5.42
C SER A 70 10.17 35.68 -5.72
N LEU A 71 9.44 34.65 -6.15
CA LEU A 71 9.96 33.29 -6.40
C LEU A 71 11.18 33.24 -7.36
N PRO A 72 11.31 34.10 -8.40
CA PRO A 72 12.47 34.08 -9.28
C PRO A 72 13.78 34.58 -8.62
N SER A 73 13.72 35.16 -7.43
CA SER A 73 14.87 35.79 -6.77
C SER A 73 14.97 35.55 -5.26
N ARG A 74 14.02 34.81 -4.68
CA ARG A 74 13.91 34.57 -3.24
C ARG A 74 13.87 33.07 -2.92
N LYS A 75 14.73 32.65 -2.00
CA LYS A 75 14.71 31.31 -1.40
C LYS A 75 13.42 31.11 -0.58
N VAL A 76 12.82 29.93 -0.72
CA VAL A 76 11.67 29.47 0.05
C VAL A 76 12.09 28.26 0.86
N ALA A 77 11.81 28.28 2.15
CA ALA A 77 12.10 27.18 3.05
C ALA A 77 11.20 25.96 2.74
N TRP A 78 11.71 24.77 3.06
CA TRP A 78 10.88 23.57 3.11
C TRP A 78 9.70 23.76 4.08
N PRO A 79 8.51 23.18 3.85
CA PRO A 79 7.35 23.28 4.73
C PRO A 79 7.53 22.54 6.07
N GLN A 80 8.59 22.88 6.82
CA GLN A 80 8.77 22.49 8.20
C GLN A 80 8.05 23.51 9.06
N TYR A 81 6.85 23.15 9.52
CA TYR A 81 6.16 23.94 10.52
C TYR A 81 6.64 23.45 11.87
N ALA A 82 7.44 24.27 12.56
CA ALA A 82 7.67 24.09 13.98
C ALA A 82 6.32 24.17 14.69
N ALA A 83 6.04 23.21 15.57
CA ALA A 83 4.80 23.17 16.30
C ALA A 83 4.55 24.46 17.06
N LEU A 84 3.33 24.99 16.93
CA LEU A 84 2.72 25.73 18.01
C LEU A 84 2.60 24.76 19.20
N ASP A 85 3.45 24.94 20.21
CA ASP A 85 3.41 24.23 21.51
C ASP A 85 2.04 24.33 22.24
N ASP A 86 1.11 25.17 21.75
CA ASP A 86 -0.12 25.54 22.47
C ASP A 86 -1.37 24.69 22.15
N TYR A 87 -1.30 23.70 21.25
CA TYR A 87 -2.45 22.84 20.90
C TYR A 87 -2.27 21.36 21.29
N VAL A 88 -1.40 21.07 22.25
CA VAL A 88 -1.37 19.75 22.89
C VAL A 88 -2.56 19.65 23.84
N ASN A 89 -3.54 18.82 23.48
CA ASN A 89 -4.59 18.41 24.40
C ASN A 89 -3.91 17.58 25.52
N PRO A 90 -3.98 18.00 26.79
CA PRO A 90 -3.26 17.34 27.88
C PRO A 90 -3.71 15.89 28.15
N ASP A 91 -4.80 15.44 27.54
CA ASP A 91 -5.31 14.07 27.63
C ASP A 91 -4.77 13.14 26.52
N ASP A 92 -4.07 13.66 25.51
CA ASP A 92 -3.43 12.83 24.48
C ASP A 92 -2.03 12.40 24.95
N ASN A 93 -1.81 11.09 24.96
CA ASN A 93 -0.60 10.43 25.42
C ASN A 93 0.63 11.00 24.66
N PRO A 94 1.66 11.55 25.34
CA PRO A 94 2.76 12.31 24.74
C PRO A 94 3.77 11.46 23.94
N THR A 95 3.40 10.23 23.56
CA THR A 95 4.26 9.30 22.80
C THR A 95 3.95 9.26 21.30
N ASP A 96 2.85 9.87 20.86
CA ASP A 96 2.60 10.09 19.44
C ASP A 96 2.97 11.54 19.12
N ASP A 97 4.03 11.71 18.32
CA ASP A 97 4.51 12.97 17.76
C ASP A 97 3.36 13.74 17.06
N ILE A 98 2.62 14.58 17.81
CA ILE A 98 1.75 15.61 17.23
C ILE A 98 2.66 16.78 16.86
N VAL A 99 3.47 16.58 15.82
CA VAL A 99 4.24 17.65 15.19
C VAL A 99 3.30 18.31 14.16
N PRO A 100 3.00 19.62 14.21
CA PRO A 100 2.16 20.36 13.27
C PRO A 100 2.81 20.59 11.90
N HIS A 101 3.53 19.60 11.38
CA HIS A 101 4.12 19.68 10.06
C HIS A 101 3.08 19.35 9.00
N MET A 102 3.39 19.71 7.74
CA MET A 102 2.71 19.02 6.67
C MET A 102 3.22 17.59 6.63
N ASP A 103 2.43 16.65 7.14
CA ASP A 103 2.83 15.26 7.39
C ASP A 103 3.47 14.60 6.15
N ASN A 104 3.05 15.02 4.96
CA ASN A 104 3.52 14.51 3.67
C ASN A 104 4.98 14.86 3.35
N PHE A 105 5.59 15.79 4.10
CA PHE A 105 6.92 16.33 3.85
C PHE A 105 7.85 16.27 5.08
N ASN A 106 7.53 15.42 6.06
CA ASN A 106 8.38 15.21 7.23
C ASN A 106 9.74 14.65 6.83
N LEU A 107 10.84 15.38 7.04
CA LEU A 107 12.19 14.87 6.73
C LEU A 107 12.69 13.82 7.73
N THR A 108 12.11 13.75 8.93
CA THR A 108 12.50 12.79 9.97
C THR A 108 11.76 11.46 9.81
N GLY A 109 10.47 11.51 9.47
CA GLY A 109 9.61 10.33 9.31
C GLY A 109 9.39 9.87 7.87
N SER A 110 9.78 10.66 6.87
CA SER A 110 9.65 10.36 5.44
C SER A 110 10.76 11.04 4.62
N CYS A 111 10.68 11.04 3.28
CA CYS A 111 11.65 11.74 2.41
C CYS A 111 13.08 11.18 2.42
N GLN A 112 13.26 9.90 2.76
CA GLN A 112 14.57 9.21 2.78
C GLN A 112 15.21 9.12 1.38
N LEU A 113 14.40 9.12 0.34
CA LEU A 113 14.82 9.16 -1.06
C LEU A 113 15.15 10.58 -1.51
N GLN A 114 15.03 11.59 -0.65
CA GLN A 114 15.30 12.99 -0.99
C GLN A 114 14.55 13.41 -2.28
N THR A 115 13.30 12.97 -2.41
CA THR A 115 12.48 13.14 -3.62
C THR A 115 11.04 13.45 -3.24
N ALA A 116 10.46 14.45 -3.88
CA ALA A 116 9.04 14.79 -3.76
C ALA A 116 8.35 14.72 -5.12
N MET A 117 7.08 14.36 -5.09
CA MET A 117 6.26 14.20 -6.29
C MET A 117 4.85 14.71 -6.04
N CYS A 118 4.28 15.31 -7.07
CA CYS A 118 2.87 15.67 -7.18
C CYS A 118 2.23 14.88 -8.30
N CYS A 119 0.97 14.45 -8.14
CA CYS A 119 0.21 13.74 -9.17
C CYS A 119 -1.20 14.30 -9.29
N PHE A 120 -1.53 14.77 -10.50
CA PHE A 120 -2.79 15.41 -10.85
C PHE A 120 -3.63 14.50 -11.74
N THR A 121 -4.90 14.35 -11.42
CA THR A 121 -5.85 13.52 -12.18
C THR A 121 -6.76 14.35 -13.08
N ASP A 122 -6.85 15.66 -12.86
CA ASP A 122 -7.42 16.64 -13.78
C ASP A 122 -6.28 17.46 -14.37
N ALA A 123 -5.83 17.08 -15.58
CA ALA A 123 -4.70 17.73 -16.23
C ALA A 123 -4.93 17.84 -17.75
N PRO A 124 -4.31 18.82 -18.44
CA PRO A 124 -4.43 18.97 -19.90
C PRO A 124 -3.89 17.78 -20.69
N SER A 125 -2.95 17.04 -20.10
CA SER A 125 -2.35 15.83 -20.66
C SER A 125 -1.89 14.92 -19.52
N TYR A 126 -1.71 13.63 -19.80
CA TYR A 126 -1.25 12.65 -18.82
C TYR A 126 0.10 12.08 -19.25
N ASN A 127 0.97 11.83 -18.28
CA ASN A 127 2.32 11.30 -18.51
C ASN A 127 2.58 9.99 -17.75
N ALA A 128 1.64 9.53 -16.93
CA ALA A 128 1.77 8.40 -16.04
C ALA A 128 0.47 7.62 -15.92
N HIS A 129 0.60 6.32 -15.67
CA HIS A 129 -0.45 5.48 -15.14
C HIS A 129 -0.21 5.28 -13.64
N VAL A 130 -1.23 5.47 -12.82
CA VAL A 130 -1.24 5.10 -11.41
C VAL A 130 -1.37 3.59 -11.33
N CYS A 131 -0.48 2.94 -10.59
CA CYS A 131 -0.48 1.48 -10.46
C CYS A 131 -1.23 1.08 -9.17
N HIS A 132 -0.69 1.43 -8.01
CA HIS A 132 -1.29 1.16 -6.71
C HIS A 132 -0.87 2.22 -5.69
N HIS A 133 -1.61 2.31 -4.60
CA HIS A 133 -1.29 3.16 -3.48
C HIS A 133 -1.47 2.40 -2.17
N ASP A 134 -0.48 2.47 -1.29
CA ASP A 134 -0.58 1.95 0.08
C ASP A 134 -1.05 3.09 0.99
N LEU A 135 -2.29 3.00 1.48
CA LEU A 135 -2.89 4.05 2.30
C LEU A 135 -2.22 4.16 3.67
N ALA A 136 -1.52 3.10 4.11
CA ALA A 136 -0.78 3.10 5.35
C ALA A 136 0.49 3.97 5.29
N THR A 137 0.99 4.31 4.09
CA THR A 137 2.13 5.21 3.92
C THR A 137 1.74 6.69 3.89
N SER A 138 0.44 7.00 3.75
CA SER A 138 -0.09 8.36 3.73
C SER A 138 -1.33 8.50 4.63
N ARG A 139 -1.26 7.95 5.86
CA ARG A 139 -2.41 7.84 6.79
C ARG A 139 -3.11 9.15 7.07
N LYS A 140 -2.34 10.24 7.09
CA LYS A 140 -2.80 11.58 7.47
C LYS A 140 -3.61 12.21 6.35
N SER A 141 -3.15 12.10 5.10
CA SER A 141 -3.91 12.52 3.90
C SER A 141 -5.07 11.61 3.57
N SER A 142 -4.90 10.29 3.75
CA SER A 142 -5.95 9.31 3.44
C SER A 142 -7.03 9.25 4.52
N HIS A 143 -6.75 9.76 5.72
CA HIS A 143 -7.55 9.62 6.94
C HIS A 143 -7.86 8.15 7.30
N LEU A 144 -7.01 7.23 6.87
CA LEU A 144 -7.16 5.78 7.07
C LEU A 144 -5.92 5.21 7.75
N TYR A 145 -6.13 4.36 8.75
CA TYR A 145 -5.02 3.72 9.48
C TYR A 145 -4.22 2.76 8.60
N SER A 146 -4.92 2.02 7.75
CA SER A 146 -4.34 1.05 6.82
C SER A 146 -5.29 0.76 5.66
N GLY A 147 -4.77 0.23 4.57
CA GLY A 147 -5.53 -0.15 3.39
C GLY A 147 -4.70 0.08 2.13
N TYR A 148 -5.24 -0.28 0.97
CA TYR A 148 -4.58 -0.02 -0.29
C TYR A 148 -5.62 0.21 -1.40
N ALA A 149 -5.20 0.92 -2.44
CA ALA A 149 -5.95 1.11 -3.66
C ALA A 149 -5.14 0.55 -4.83
N THR A 150 -5.79 -0.17 -5.76
CA THR A 150 -5.15 -0.61 -7.01
C THR A 150 -5.93 -0.07 -8.20
N PHE A 151 -5.20 0.43 -9.19
CA PHE A 151 -5.77 1.10 -10.36
C PHE A 151 -5.51 0.22 -11.59
N ARG A 152 -6.38 -0.78 -11.78
CA ARG A 152 -6.28 -1.70 -12.91
C ARG A 152 -6.84 -1.07 -14.18
N GLY A 153 -6.16 -1.27 -15.30
CA GLY A 153 -6.70 -0.92 -16.61
C GLY A 153 -7.86 -1.85 -16.98
N GLY A 154 -8.87 -1.32 -17.66
CA GLY A 154 -9.92 -2.14 -18.26
C GLY A 154 -10.45 -1.55 -19.55
N THR A 155 -11.20 -2.38 -20.29
CA THR A 155 -11.68 -2.08 -21.64
C THR A 155 -12.82 -1.05 -21.70
N ASP A 156 -13.38 -0.65 -20.56
CA ASP A 156 -14.51 0.28 -20.49
C ASP A 156 -13.99 1.70 -20.25
N ALA A 157 -14.63 2.71 -20.86
CA ALA A 157 -14.30 4.13 -20.66
C ALA A 157 -14.32 4.57 -19.18
N GLN A 158 -15.05 3.86 -18.31
CA GLN A 158 -15.04 4.11 -16.86
C GLN A 158 -13.84 3.49 -16.11
N LYS A 159 -13.15 2.52 -16.72
CA LYS A 159 -11.94 1.83 -16.22
C LYS A 159 -10.63 2.48 -16.71
N GLN A 160 -10.70 3.59 -17.45
CA GLN A 160 -9.55 4.40 -17.87
C GLN A 160 -9.05 5.38 -16.78
N ARG A 161 -9.64 5.34 -15.56
CA ARG A 161 -9.25 6.23 -14.45
C ARG A 161 -7.98 5.76 -13.73
N ARG A 162 -6.90 5.54 -14.49
CA ARG A 162 -5.55 5.41 -13.94
C ARG A 162 -4.59 6.45 -14.49
N ASP A 163 -5.03 7.34 -15.38
CA ASP A 163 -4.15 8.33 -15.97
C ASP A 163 -3.97 9.52 -15.04
N ALA A 164 -2.72 9.95 -14.88
CA ALA A 164 -2.35 11.10 -14.10
C ALA A 164 -1.19 11.85 -14.77
N TYR A 165 -1.08 13.14 -14.47
CA TYR A 165 0.13 13.90 -14.71
C TYR A 165 0.92 13.94 -13.41
N CYS A 166 2.01 13.18 -13.35
CA CYS A 166 2.91 13.16 -12.20
C CYS A 166 4.18 13.96 -12.53
N VAL A 167 4.63 14.78 -11.58
CA VAL A 167 5.84 15.60 -11.70
C VAL A 167 6.53 15.70 -10.35
N GLY A 168 7.85 15.67 -10.34
CA GLY A 168 8.61 15.78 -9.10
C GLY A 168 10.04 16.23 -9.33
N PHE A 169 10.79 16.24 -8.24
CA PHE A 169 12.19 16.64 -8.19
C PHE A 169 12.90 15.89 -7.08
N SER A 170 14.22 15.81 -7.18
CA SER A 170 15.10 15.28 -6.15
C SER A 170 16.07 16.34 -5.66
N TRP A 171 16.54 16.24 -4.43
CA TRP A 171 17.54 17.14 -3.88
C TRP A 171 18.82 16.41 -3.47
N LEU A 172 19.62 16.07 -4.48
CA LEU A 172 20.84 15.28 -4.31
C LEU A 172 22.11 16.11 -4.43
N SER A 173 21.99 17.33 -4.96
CA SER A 173 23.04 18.35 -4.92
C SER A 173 22.78 19.40 -3.84
N GLU A 174 23.83 20.10 -3.39
CA GLU A 174 23.72 21.20 -2.43
C GLU A 174 22.74 22.28 -2.91
N THR A 175 22.83 22.68 -4.19
CA THR A 175 21.90 23.67 -4.77
C THR A 175 20.45 23.19 -4.72
N GLU A 176 20.18 21.92 -5.05
CA GLU A 176 18.81 21.41 -5.00
C GLU A 176 18.31 21.28 -3.56
N ASP A 177 19.16 20.90 -2.60
CA ASP A 177 18.79 20.81 -1.18
C ASP A 177 18.50 22.18 -0.59
N ASP A 178 19.27 23.19 -1.00
CA ASP A 178 19.01 24.58 -0.62
C ASP A 178 17.68 25.10 -1.16
N TYR A 179 17.36 24.75 -2.41
CA TYR A 179 16.19 25.30 -3.12
C TYR A 179 15.00 24.33 -3.22
N LYS A 180 14.99 23.26 -2.41
CA LYS A 180 13.89 22.28 -2.40
C LYS A 180 12.52 22.86 -2.09
N GLY A 181 12.44 23.91 -1.27
CA GLY A 181 11.17 24.62 -1.02
C GLY A 181 10.66 25.37 -2.26
N ASN A 182 11.56 25.99 -3.03
CA ASN A 182 11.23 26.61 -4.32
C ASN A 182 10.73 25.58 -5.33
N MET A 183 11.44 24.45 -5.45
CA MET A 183 11.03 23.34 -6.32
C MET A 183 9.69 22.76 -5.91
N LEU A 184 9.42 22.62 -4.61
CA LEU A 184 8.11 22.16 -4.13
C LEU A 184 6.99 23.08 -4.58
N LEU A 185 7.18 24.39 -4.47
CA LEU A 185 6.22 25.39 -4.95
C LEU A 185 5.98 25.33 -6.44
N ASP A 186 7.04 25.12 -7.21
CA ASP A 186 7.00 24.99 -8.66
C ASP A 186 6.20 23.75 -9.12
N VAL A 187 6.46 22.57 -8.53
CA VAL A 187 5.78 21.32 -8.91
C VAL A 187 4.37 21.18 -8.34
N SER A 188 4.01 21.99 -7.33
CA SER A 188 2.69 21.97 -6.69
C SER A 188 1.83 23.13 -7.19
N TYR A 189 1.84 24.26 -6.47
CA TYR A 189 1.09 25.48 -6.81
C TYR A 189 1.42 26.01 -8.21
N GLY A 190 2.67 25.92 -8.66
CA GLY A 190 3.08 26.33 -10.00
C GLY A 190 2.30 25.58 -11.09
N MET A 191 2.18 24.25 -10.98
CA MET A 191 1.43 23.42 -11.93
C MET A 191 -0.06 23.76 -11.96
N VAL A 192 -0.66 24.03 -10.79
CA VAL A 192 -2.07 24.46 -10.72
C VAL A 192 -2.26 25.81 -11.39
N MET A 193 -1.34 26.75 -11.18
CA MET A 193 -1.42 28.11 -11.70
C MET A 193 -1.14 28.22 -13.20
N ASP A 194 -0.13 27.51 -13.69
CA ASP A 194 0.31 27.61 -15.09
C ASP A 194 -0.51 26.74 -16.04
N HIS A 195 -0.98 25.61 -15.53
CA HIS A 195 -1.57 24.56 -16.35
C HIS A 195 -2.98 24.18 -15.92
N GLY A 196 -3.50 24.77 -14.83
CA GLY A 196 -4.83 24.47 -14.34
C GLY A 196 -4.98 23.04 -13.82
N MET A 197 -3.87 22.39 -13.45
CA MET A 197 -3.90 21.00 -12.98
C MET A 197 -4.56 20.90 -11.61
N LYS A 198 -5.40 19.90 -11.40
CA LYS A 198 -6.27 19.73 -10.23
C LYS A 198 -6.46 18.25 -9.89
N ASP A 199 -7.16 18.00 -8.79
CA ASP A 199 -7.57 16.70 -8.25
C ASP A 199 -6.43 15.70 -8.01
N ASN A 200 -6.30 15.24 -6.76
CA ASN A 200 -5.35 14.21 -6.37
C ASN A 200 -5.85 12.79 -6.73
N ILE A 201 -4.91 11.84 -6.72
CA ILE A 201 -5.24 10.43 -6.81
C ILE A 201 -6.07 10.03 -5.57
N PRO A 202 -7.23 9.34 -5.73
CA PRO A 202 -8.06 8.95 -4.59
C PRO A 202 -7.28 8.20 -3.51
N GLY A 203 -7.34 8.72 -2.28
CA GLY A 203 -6.66 8.14 -1.11
C GLY A 203 -5.18 8.48 -0.99
N ALA A 204 -4.61 9.25 -1.92
CA ALA A 204 -3.23 9.71 -1.89
C ALA A 204 -3.17 11.23 -1.74
N PRO A 205 -2.09 11.80 -1.17
CA PRO A 205 -1.89 13.24 -1.23
C PRO A 205 -1.75 13.73 -2.69
N LEU A 206 -2.06 15.01 -2.91
CA LEU A 206 -1.77 15.70 -4.17
C LEU A 206 -0.25 15.76 -4.40
N CYS A 207 0.46 16.12 -3.33
CA CYS A 207 1.90 16.26 -3.30
C CYS A 207 2.46 15.75 -1.98
N GLY A 208 3.58 15.05 -2.05
CA GLY A 208 4.28 14.51 -0.89
C GLY A 208 5.68 14.03 -1.23
N CYS A 209 6.43 13.67 -0.20
CA CYS A 209 7.62 12.85 -0.40
C CYS A 209 7.23 11.52 -1.04
N ILE A 210 8.05 11.04 -1.95
CA ILE A 210 7.67 9.96 -2.87
C ILE A 210 7.32 8.64 -2.16
N GLU A 211 7.81 8.46 -0.93
CA GLU A 211 7.46 7.34 -0.05
C GLU A 211 5.97 7.31 0.30
N GLN A 212 5.37 8.49 0.45
CA GLN A 212 3.95 8.67 0.76
C GLN A 212 3.08 8.78 -0.49
N MET A 213 3.69 8.91 -1.67
CA MET A 213 2.97 8.99 -2.93
C MET A 213 2.67 7.59 -3.52
N PRO A 214 1.67 7.49 -4.41
CA PRO A 214 1.35 6.25 -5.11
C PRO A 214 2.50 5.77 -6.00
N THR A 215 2.51 4.46 -6.24
CA THR A 215 3.37 3.87 -7.27
C THR A 215 2.76 4.18 -8.64
N VAL A 216 3.57 4.76 -9.53
CA VAL A 216 3.16 5.23 -10.86
C VAL A 216 4.15 4.76 -11.93
N SER A 217 3.72 4.70 -13.18
CA SER A 217 4.59 4.28 -14.28
C SER A 217 5.66 5.29 -14.65
N ASN A 218 5.43 6.58 -14.39
CA ASN A 218 6.33 7.65 -14.80
C ASN A 218 6.07 8.93 -13.99
N ALA A 219 7.04 9.83 -13.96
CA ALA A 219 6.86 11.18 -13.47
C ALA A 219 7.81 12.13 -14.22
N ALA A 220 7.30 13.29 -14.65
CA ALA A 220 8.13 14.36 -15.18
C ALA A 220 9.12 14.85 -14.11
N CYS A 221 10.26 15.38 -14.56
CA CYS A 221 11.33 15.82 -13.68
C CYS A 221 11.55 17.31 -13.81
N ARG A 222 11.62 17.97 -12.65
CA ARG A 222 11.91 19.39 -12.49
C ARG A 222 13.21 19.53 -11.71
N THR A 223 14.01 20.51 -12.08
CA THR A 223 15.25 20.88 -11.38
C THR A 223 15.37 22.40 -11.31
N VAL A 224 16.30 22.88 -10.49
CA VAL A 224 16.53 24.30 -10.26
C VAL A 224 17.95 24.69 -10.63
N THR A 225 18.09 25.83 -11.29
CA THR A 225 19.38 26.47 -11.54
C THR A 225 19.39 27.84 -10.92
N VAL A 226 20.43 28.16 -10.14
CA VAL A 226 20.57 29.46 -9.49
C VAL A 226 21.86 30.12 -9.92
N THR A 227 21.77 31.41 -10.25
CA THR A 227 22.92 32.21 -10.69
C THR A 227 22.94 33.58 -10.03
N GLY A 228 24.12 34.12 -9.78
CA GLY A 228 24.29 35.49 -9.28
C GLY A 228 23.70 35.75 -7.90
N GLU A 229 23.75 34.75 -7.01
CA GLU A 229 23.29 34.92 -5.62
C GLU A 229 24.08 36.00 -4.90
N SER A 230 23.36 36.85 -4.15
CA SER A 230 23.96 37.83 -3.27
C SER A 230 23.11 37.99 -2.02
N TYR A 231 23.78 38.24 -0.91
CA TYR A 231 23.16 38.48 0.39
C TYR A 231 23.68 39.80 0.97
N ALA A 232 22.78 40.59 1.56
CA ALA A 232 23.13 41.68 2.44
C ALA A 232 23.02 41.23 3.89
N VAL A 233 23.99 41.66 4.69
CA VAL A 233 24.06 41.37 6.11
C VAL A 233 23.99 42.70 6.85
N TYR A 234 22.95 42.87 7.67
CA TYR A 234 22.72 44.06 8.48
C TYR A 234 22.93 43.73 9.96
N ALA A 235 23.72 44.54 10.65
CA ALA A 235 23.79 44.48 12.11
C ALA A 235 22.60 45.24 12.72
N VAL A 236 21.81 44.57 13.56
CA VAL A 236 20.63 45.13 14.21
C VAL A 236 20.95 45.36 15.69
N SER A 237 20.84 46.61 16.15
CA SER A 237 21.29 47.04 17.48
C SER A 237 20.17 47.38 18.48
N GLN A 238 18.90 47.19 18.13
CA GLN A 238 17.77 47.66 18.96
C GLN A 238 16.90 46.49 19.44
N GLY A 239 16.75 46.35 20.76
CA GLY A 239 15.71 45.53 21.42
C GLY A 239 16.06 44.09 21.77
N PHE A 240 16.95 43.43 21.03
CA PHE A 240 17.39 42.05 21.29
C PHE A 240 18.91 41.98 21.17
N ASN A 241 19.65 41.88 22.28
CA ASN A 241 21.06 41.44 22.44
C ASN A 241 22.04 41.46 21.24
N GLY A 242 21.97 42.42 20.31
CA GLY A 242 22.72 42.40 19.05
C GLY A 242 22.33 41.24 18.14
N GLY A 243 21.79 41.52 16.94
CA GLY A 243 21.43 40.50 15.96
C GLY A 243 22.03 40.78 14.58
N LEU A 244 22.12 39.74 13.74
CA LEU A 244 22.38 39.88 12.31
C LEU A 244 21.08 39.60 11.55
N LEU A 245 20.68 40.53 10.69
CA LEU A 245 19.63 40.33 9.70
C LEU A 245 20.30 40.04 8.36
N ILE A 246 20.11 38.83 7.84
CA ILE A 246 20.58 38.44 6.51
C ILE A 246 19.41 38.50 5.56
N VAL A 247 19.59 39.14 4.40
CA VAL A 247 18.57 39.26 3.36
C VAL A 247 19.19 38.88 2.03
N GLN A 248 18.59 37.94 1.30
CA GLN A 248 18.96 37.69 -0.09
C GLN A 248 18.65 38.95 -0.92
N THR A 249 19.67 39.56 -1.53
CA THR A 249 19.56 40.80 -2.31
C THR A 249 19.55 40.59 -3.81
N GLY A 250 19.91 39.38 -4.25
CA GLY A 250 19.96 39.04 -5.66
C GLY A 250 20.18 37.55 -5.86
N GLY A 251 19.88 37.11 -7.08
CA GLY A 251 19.86 35.72 -7.48
C GLY A 251 18.81 35.55 -8.55
N THR A 252 19.12 34.78 -9.59
CA THR A 252 18.14 34.35 -10.60
C THR A 252 17.92 32.86 -10.42
N ILE A 253 16.76 32.52 -9.86
CA ILE A 253 16.28 31.16 -9.63
C ILE A 253 15.42 30.78 -10.83
N GLN A 254 15.80 29.71 -11.51
CA GLN A 254 15.06 29.22 -12.68
C GLN A 254 14.74 27.74 -12.50
N HIS A 255 13.45 27.43 -12.53
CA HIS A 255 12.95 26.07 -12.54
C HIS A 255 12.82 25.60 -13.99
N ARG A 256 13.37 24.42 -14.29
CA ARG A 256 13.42 23.88 -15.64
C ARG A 256 13.15 22.39 -15.62
N ASP A 257 12.79 21.86 -16.77
CA ASP A 257 12.72 20.41 -16.93
C ASP A 257 14.13 19.83 -16.83
N CYS A 258 14.24 18.61 -16.30
CA CYS A 258 15.53 17.98 -16.15
C CYS A 258 16.23 17.78 -17.51
N PRO A 259 17.58 17.82 -17.54
CA PRO A 259 18.34 17.79 -18.79
C PRO A 259 18.00 16.58 -19.67
N ASN A 260 18.13 16.76 -20.99
CA ASN A 260 17.90 15.71 -21.99
C ASN A 260 16.49 15.09 -21.98
N GLY A 261 15.50 15.77 -21.40
CA GLY A 261 14.14 15.25 -21.30
C GLY A 261 14.03 14.02 -20.40
N GLN A 262 14.96 13.87 -19.45
CA GLN A 262 14.93 12.79 -18.47
C GLN A 262 13.68 12.89 -17.59
N ASN A 263 13.04 11.74 -17.35
CA ASN A 263 12.02 11.63 -16.31
C ASN A 263 12.67 11.54 -14.93
N LEU A 264 11.85 11.62 -13.88
CA LEU A 264 12.35 11.74 -12.50
C LEU A 264 13.25 10.56 -12.12
N ARG A 265 12.86 9.34 -12.52
CA ARG A 265 13.64 8.13 -12.30
C ARG A 265 15.00 8.15 -13.02
N ALA A 266 15.05 8.61 -14.27
CA ALA A 266 16.27 8.65 -15.06
C ALA A 266 17.24 9.75 -14.60
N HIS A 267 16.72 10.82 -14.01
CA HIS A 267 17.52 11.92 -13.48
C HIS A 267 18.11 11.61 -12.10
N TYR A 268 17.49 10.72 -11.33
CA TYR A 268 17.87 10.44 -9.95
C TYR A 268 19.26 9.79 -9.82
N THR A 269 20.13 10.39 -9.01
CA THR A 269 21.55 9.99 -8.84
C THR A 269 21.89 9.47 -7.44
N GLY A 270 20.89 9.05 -6.65
CA GLY A 270 21.09 8.51 -5.29
C GLY A 270 21.91 7.22 -5.29
N THR A 271 22.13 6.65 -4.09
CA THR A 271 22.84 5.37 -3.94
C THR A 271 22.12 4.23 -4.69
N PRO A 272 22.79 3.11 -5.02
CA PRO A 272 22.13 1.98 -5.67
C PRO A 272 20.86 1.51 -4.95
N ASP A 273 20.87 1.45 -3.62
CA ASP A 273 19.70 1.06 -2.82
C ASP A 273 18.57 2.09 -2.95
N GLN A 274 18.89 3.39 -2.91
CA GLN A 274 17.91 4.46 -3.13
C GLN A 274 17.34 4.42 -4.56
N GLN A 275 18.16 4.13 -5.57
CA GLN A 275 17.71 3.97 -6.95
C GLN A 275 16.74 2.78 -7.09
N THR A 276 17.01 1.67 -6.40
CA THR A 276 16.09 0.51 -6.35
C THR A 276 14.77 0.87 -5.66
N ALA A 277 14.83 1.54 -4.51
CA ALA A 277 13.64 1.98 -3.78
C ALA A 277 12.81 3.01 -4.59
N LEU A 278 13.46 3.94 -5.28
CA LEU A 278 12.79 4.87 -6.19
C LEU A 278 12.15 4.13 -7.38
N ALA A 279 12.85 3.14 -7.95
CA ALA A 279 12.32 2.32 -9.04
C ALA A 279 11.06 1.52 -8.65
N ALA A 280 10.92 1.16 -7.37
CA ALA A 280 9.70 0.53 -6.85
C ALA A 280 8.51 1.50 -6.79
N LYS A 281 8.76 2.82 -6.71
CA LYS A 281 7.72 3.87 -6.79
C LYS A 281 7.46 4.35 -8.23
N LEU A 282 8.49 4.34 -9.08
CA LEU A 282 8.43 4.76 -10.48
C LEU A 282 8.74 3.58 -11.41
N VAL A 283 7.76 2.73 -11.68
CA VAL A 283 8.00 1.38 -12.24
C VAL A 283 8.38 1.37 -13.72
N GLY A 284 8.17 2.48 -14.43
CA GLY A 284 8.53 2.63 -15.85
C GLY A 284 7.48 2.06 -16.80
N GLY A 285 7.15 2.82 -17.86
CA GLY A 285 6.42 2.34 -19.04
C GLY A 285 5.14 1.53 -18.73
N ASN A 286 5.05 0.32 -19.28
CA ASN A 286 3.89 -0.57 -19.14
C ASN A 286 3.96 -1.52 -17.93
N ASN A 287 4.84 -1.24 -16.95
CA ASN A 287 5.06 -2.14 -15.82
C ASN A 287 4.03 -2.01 -14.69
N CYS A 288 3.02 -1.13 -14.80
CA CYS A 288 2.02 -0.98 -13.74
C CYS A 288 1.26 -2.27 -13.44
N ASP A 289 0.93 -3.08 -14.44
CA ASP A 289 0.16 -4.31 -14.20
C ASP A 289 1.01 -5.34 -13.42
N ASN A 290 2.30 -5.44 -13.74
CA ASN A 290 3.26 -6.25 -12.96
C ASN A 290 3.44 -5.72 -11.55
N ALA A 291 3.60 -4.39 -11.39
CA ALA A 291 3.74 -3.77 -10.08
C ALA A 291 2.51 -3.97 -9.19
N ILE A 292 1.31 -3.86 -9.77
CA ILE A 292 0.05 -4.19 -9.08
C ILE A 292 0.05 -5.66 -8.65
N GLN A 293 0.46 -6.57 -9.55
CA GLN A 293 0.49 -8.00 -9.25
C GLN A 293 1.48 -8.32 -8.12
N GLU A 294 2.70 -7.80 -8.16
CA GLU A 294 3.71 -7.95 -7.10
C GLU A 294 3.21 -7.40 -5.77
N PHE A 295 2.70 -6.16 -5.77
CA PHE A 295 2.14 -5.50 -4.57
C PHE A 295 1.00 -6.29 -3.93
N LEU A 296 0.13 -6.87 -4.76
CA LEU A 296 -1.00 -7.68 -4.33
C LEU A 296 -0.57 -9.05 -3.82
N ASN A 297 0.39 -9.70 -4.47
CA ASN A 297 0.93 -10.99 -4.05
C ASN A 297 1.54 -10.91 -2.64
N GLU A 298 2.27 -9.82 -2.34
CA GLU A 298 2.82 -9.54 -1.01
C GLU A 298 1.72 -9.37 0.07
N ARG A 299 0.52 -8.97 -0.34
CA ARG A 299 -0.66 -8.74 0.53
C ARG A 299 -1.69 -9.85 0.41
N PHE A 300 -1.23 -11.06 0.07
CA PHE A 300 -2.03 -12.28 -0.02
C PHE A 300 -3.15 -12.25 -1.08
N TYR A 301 -3.08 -11.33 -2.04
CA TYR A 301 -3.97 -11.31 -3.19
C TYR A 301 -3.27 -11.95 -4.39
N VAL A 302 -3.72 -13.14 -4.77
CA VAL A 302 -3.26 -13.83 -5.99
C VAL A 302 -4.32 -13.60 -7.08
N PRO A 303 -4.08 -12.73 -8.08
CA PRO A 303 -4.90 -12.71 -9.27
C PRO A 303 -4.71 -14.06 -9.98
N THR A 304 -5.79 -14.77 -10.23
CA THR A 304 -5.77 -16.05 -10.96
C THR A 304 -5.00 -15.88 -12.27
N PRO A 305 -3.85 -16.55 -12.50
CA PRO A 305 -3.23 -16.56 -13.81
C PRO A 305 -4.07 -17.49 -14.70
N THR A 306 -4.59 -16.96 -15.81
CA THR A 306 -5.30 -17.73 -16.84
C THR A 306 -4.42 -18.73 -17.59
N THR A 307 -3.17 -18.89 -17.20
CA THR A 307 -2.29 -19.93 -17.75
C THR A 307 -1.43 -20.51 -16.63
N ALA A 308 -1.65 -21.79 -16.39
CA ALA A 308 -0.89 -22.62 -15.47
C ALA A 308 0.62 -22.45 -15.66
N THR A 309 1.36 -22.32 -14.56
CA THR A 309 2.62 -23.04 -14.25
C THR A 309 3.38 -22.32 -13.15
N THR A 310 2.97 -22.52 -11.89
CA THR A 310 3.85 -22.70 -10.71
C THR A 310 2.98 -22.77 -9.47
N ASN A 311 2.97 -23.94 -8.82
CA ASN A 311 2.46 -24.25 -7.48
C ASN A 311 2.10 -23.03 -6.62
N SER A 312 0.89 -22.52 -6.77
CA SER A 312 0.31 -21.56 -5.85
C SER A 312 -0.43 -22.36 -4.78
N VAL A 313 -0.05 -22.12 -3.51
CA VAL A 313 -0.76 -22.63 -2.33
C VAL A 313 -2.25 -22.19 -2.34
N TYR A 314 -2.62 -21.25 -3.22
CA TYR A 314 -3.95 -20.66 -3.38
C TYR A 314 -4.75 -21.10 -4.62
N ASP A 315 -4.33 -22.13 -5.36
CA ASP A 315 -5.09 -22.62 -6.53
C ASP A 315 -6.44 -23.22 -6.11
N GLU A 316 -7.54 -22.56 -6.49
CA GLU A 316 -8.89 -23.13 -6.36
C GLU A 316 -9.03 -24.35 -7.27
N PRO A 317 -9.64 -25.45 -6.79
CA PRO A 317 -9.84 -26.63 -7.62
C PRO A 317 -10.69 -26.33 -8.86
N ASP A 318 -10.33 -26.94 -9.99
CA ASP A 318 -11.02 -26.79 -11.28
C ASP A 318 -12.54 -26.94 -11.10
N PRO A 319 -13.34 -25.88 -11.32
CA PRO A 319 -14.78 -25.90 -11.05
C PRO A 319 -15.56 -26.79 -12.04
N THR A 320 -14.92 -27.23 -13.13
CA THR A 320 -15.50 -28.23 -14.04
C THR A 320 -15.34 -29.65 -13.52
N LYS A 321 -14.43 -29.87 -12.55
CA LYS A 321 -14.14 -31.18 -11.94
C LYS A 321 -14.56 -31.27 -10.49
N TRP A 322 -14.68 -30.14 -9.80
CA TRP A 322 -14.85 -30.09 -8.35
C TRP A 322 -15.94 -29.10 -7.95
N ILE A 323 -16.87 -29.54 -7.12
CA ILE A 323 -17.87 -28.67 -6.49
C ILE A 323 -17.56 -28.49 -5.00
N LYS A 324 -17.40 -27.24 -4.56
CA LYS A 324 -17.12 -26.89 -3.15
C LYS A 324 -18.36 -27.13 -2.30
N MET A 325 -18.24 -27.96 -1.27
CA MET A 325 -19.37 -28.32 -0.39
C MET A 325 -19.29 -27.69 1.00
N MET A 326 -18.08 -27.44 1.50
CA MET A 326 -17.88 -26.92 2.84
C MET A 326 -16.47 -26.35 2.99
N GLY A 327 -16.28 -25.40 3.90
CA GLY A 327 -14.96 -24.84 4.22
C GLY A 327 -14.98 -23.84 5.36
N GLN A 328 -13.79 -23.47 5.82
CA GLN A 328 -13.51 -22.53 6.90
C GLN A 328 -12.41 -21.54 6.48
N GLY A 329 -12.33 -20.41 7.19
CA GLY A 329 -11.34 -19.37 6.92
C GLY A 329 -11.65 -18.66 5.60
N MET A 330 -10.63 -18.51 4.75
CA MET A 330 -10.79 -17.86 3.44
C MET A 330 -11.70 -18.66 2.48
N ASP A 331 -11.85 -19.95 2.74
CA ASP A 331 -12.67 -20.88 1.96
C ASP A 331 -14.07 -21.08 2.56
N TYR A 332 -14.54 -20.13 3.38
CA TYR A 332 -15.79 -20.25 4.12
C TYR A 332 -17.00 -20.49 3.20
N VAL A 333 -17.63 -21.64 3.41
CA VAL A 333 -18.98 -21.93 2.92
C VAL A 333 -19.88 -22.02 4.14
N PRO A 334 -21.03 -21.32 4.18
CA PRO A 334 -21.91 -21.30 5.34
C PRO A 334 -22.25 -22.72 5.82
N HIS A 335 -21.73 -23.08 6.99
CA HIS A 335 -22.03 -24.34 7.66
C HIS A 335 -22.91 -24.15 8.90
N LYS A 336 -23.00 -22.91 9.42
CA LYS A 336 -23.89 -22.53 10.52
C LYS A 336 -25.33 -22.49 10.01
N GLY A 337 -25.95 -23.67 9.97
CA GLY A 337 -27.31 -23.93 9.52
C GLY A 337 -27.74 -25.35 9.91
N ASN A 338 -28.82 -25.86 9.32
CA ASN A 338 -29.28 -27.23 9.56
C ASN A 338 -28.29 -28.24 8.95
N ILE A 339 -27.42 -28.83 9.78
CA ILE A 339 -26.37 -29.78 9.34
C ILE A 339 -26.93 -31.02 8.64
N THR A 340 -28.15 -31.42 8.97
CA THR A 340 -28.87 -32.51 8.29
C THR A 340 -29.21 -32.14 6.86
N GLN A 341 -29.67 -30.91 6.62
CA GLN A 341 -29.96 -30.44 5.26
C GLN A 341 -28.70 -30.37 4.40
N ARG A 342 -27.58 -29.91 4.98
CA ARG A 342 -26.27 -29.89 4.30
C ARG A 342 -25.77 -31.29 3.95
N ASP A 343 -26.03 -32.28 4.81
CA ASP A 343 -25.68 -33.67 4.55
C ASP A 343 -26.54 -34.28 3.43
N ILE A 344 -27.82 -33.90 3.33
CA ILE A 344 -28.69 -34.26 2.19
C ILE A 344 -28.09 -33.72 0.88
N GLU A 345 -27.71 -32.44 0.85
CA GLU A 345 -27.07 -31.80 -0.31
C GLU A 345 -25.75 -32.49 -0.68
N PHE A 346 -24.90 -32.76 0.31
CA PHE A 346 -23.66 -33.50 0.12
C PHE A 346 -23.91 -34.87 -0.51
N ARG A 347 -24.86 -35.64 0.03
CA ARG A 347 -25.17 -36.97 -0.50
C ARG A 347 -25.66 -36.88 -1.93
N GLN A 348 -26.58 -35.96 -2.25
CA GLN A 348 -27.09 -35.78 -3.61
C GLN A 348 -25.98 -35.55 -4.64
N GLN A 349 -24.96 -34.77 -4.28
CA GLN A 349 -23.78 -34.55 -5.13
C GLN A 349 -22.86 -35.78 -5.15
N PHE A 350 -22.62 -36.40 -3.99
CA PHE A 350 -21.73 -37.56 -3.87
C PHE A 350 -22.23 -38.81 -4.60
N VAL A 351 -23.56 -39.01 -4.71
CA VAL A 351 -24.10 -40.12 -5.53
C VAL A 351 -23.77 -39.93 -7.01
N GLN A 352 -23.60 -38.68 -7.47
CA GLN A 352 -23.25 -38.35 -8.85
C GLN A 352 -21.74 -38.42 -9.11
N SER A 353 -20.89 -38.28 -8.08
CA SER A 353 -19.43 -38.42 -8.22
C SER A 353 -19.06 -39.78 -8.84
N PRO A 354 -18.30 -39.83 -9.93
CA PRO A 354 -18.01 -41.08 -10.64
C PRO A 354 -17.10 -41.99 -9.82
N ASN A 355 -16.11 -41.44 -9.10
CA ASN A 355 -15.13 -42.23 -8.35
C ASN A 355 -15.34 -42.21 -6.83
N LYS A 356 -16.41 -41.56 -6.34
CA LYS A 356 -16.73 -41.43 -4.90
C LYS A 356 -15.59 -40.77 -4.12
N ILE A 357 -15.04 -39.70 -4.69
CA ILE A 357 -13.91 -38.95 -4.13
C ILE A 357 -14.37 -37.62 -3.55
N VAL A 358 -13.94 -37.35 -2.31
CA VAL A 358 -13.96 -36.04 -1.68
C VAL A 358 -12.53 -35.53 -1.58
N TYR A 359 -12.27 -34.34 -2.11
CA TYR A 359 -10.98 -33.68 -2.03
C TYR A 359 -11.00 -32.64 -0.92
N ARG A 360 -10.09 -32.75 0.05
CA ARG A 360 -9.77 -31.69 1.00
C ARG A 360 -8.55 -30.91 0.52
N ARG A 361 -8.74 -29.60 0.41
CA ARG A 361 -7.68 -28.61 0.24
C ARG A 361 -7.49 -27.86 1.55
N CYS A 362 -6.26 -27.78 2.03
CA CYS A 362 -5.92 -27.07 3.27
C CYS A 362 -4.64 -26.24 3.09
N PRO A 363 -4.73 -25.01 2.56
CA PRO A 363 -3.57 -24.14 2.33
C PRO A 363 -2.77 -23.83 3.59
N SER A 364 -3.46 -23.83 4.73
CA SER A 364 -2.88 -23.58 6.05
C SER A 364 -2.18 -24.79 6.66
N CYS A 365 -2.34 -26.00 6.09
CA CYS A 365 -1.73 -27.22 6.62
C CYS A 365 -0.28 -27.40 6.15
N GLU A 366 0.44 -28.30 6.83
CA GLU A 366 1.74 -28.79 6.38
C GLU A 366 1.65 -29.43 4.99
N ARG A 367 2.77 -29.43 4.27
CA ARG A 367 2.86 -29.81 2.85
C ARG A 367 2.19 -31.15 2.51
N GLU A 368 2.30 -32.15 3.39
CA GLU A 368 1.72 -33.48 3.16
C GLU A 368 0.18 -33.52 3.32
N HIS A 369 -0.40 -32.51 3.99
CA HIS A 369 -1.82 -32.41 4.33
C HIS A 369 -2.54 -31.28 3.60
N GLN A 370 -1.82 -30.53 2.77
CA GLN A 370 -2.40 -29.50 1.89
C GLN A 370 -3.42 -30.09 0.91
N HIS A 371 -3.19 -31.32 0.46
CA HIS A 371 -4.05 -32.05 -0.46
C HIS A 371 -4.32 -33.46 0.04
N ILE A 372 -5.60 -33.78 0.29
CA ILE A 372 -6.00 -35.12 0.73
C ILE A 372 -7.25 -35.54 -0.04
N TYR A 373 -7.20 -36.72 -0.66
CA TYR A 373 -8.31 -37.30 -1.40
C TYR A 373 -8.89 -38.47 -0.61
N TYR A 374 -10.09 -38.28 -0.07
CA TYR A 374 -10.89 -39.33 0.58
C TYR A 374 -11.69 -40.08 -0.48
N LYS A 375 -11.44 -41.37 -0.63
CA LYS A 375 -12.22 -42.25 -1.51
C LYS A 375 -13.06 -43.20 -0.67
N ARG A 376 -14.38 -43.16 -0.84
CA ARG A 376 -15.29 -44.09 -0.15
C ARG A 376 -15.27 -45.45 -0.83
N LEU A 377 -15.14 -46.52 -0.05
CA LEU A 377 -15.11 -47.91 -0.52
C LEU A 377 -16.45 -48.65 -0.34
N THR A 378 -17.28 -48.21 0.61
CA THR A 378 -18.57 -48.85 0.91
C THR A 378 -19.76 -47.96 0.49
N LEU A 379 -20.97 -48.52 0.55
CA LEU A 379 -22.20 -47.72 0.46
C LEU A 379 -22.25 -46.67 1.58
N LEU A 380 -22.93 -45.55 1.30
CA LEU A 380 -23.16 -44.49 2.27
C LEU A 380 -24.09 -45.01 3.39
N PRO A 381 -23.69 -44.93 4.68
CA PRO A 381 -24.58 -45.19 5.80
C PRO A 381 -25.77 -44.22 5.83
N SER A 382 -26.79 -44.48 6.65
CA SER A 382 -27.88 -43.52 6.84
C SER A 382 -27.38 -42.20 7.45
N ILE A 383 -28.16 -41.12 7.35
CA ILE A 383 -27.82 -39.83 7.98
C ILE A 383 -27.74 -39.96 9.51
N GLU A 384 -28.57 -40.83 10.10
CA GLU A 384 -28.60 -41.08 11.54
C GLU A 384 -27.36 -41.87 11.99
N ASP A 385 -26.87 -42.79 11.16
CA ASP A 385 -25.67 -43.57 11.43
C ASP A 385 -24.39 -42.75 11.28
N LEU A 386 -24.31 -41.91 10.24
CA LEU A 386 -23.11 -41.11 9.95
C LEU A 386 -23.44 -39.88 9.12
N ASN A 387 -23.41 -38.70 9.74
CA ASN A 387 -23.51 -37.41 9.04
C ASN A 387 -22.12 -36.96 8.55
N PHE A 388 -21.93 -36.87 7.23
CA PHE A 388 -20.64 -36.57 6.60
C PHE A 388 -20.19 -35.13 6.86
N ILE A 389 -21.12 -34.17 6.91
CA ILE A 389 -20.78 -32.78 7.24
C ILE A 389 -20.18 -32.70 8.64
N ASN A 390 -20.80 -33.35 9.63
CA ASN A 390 -20.27 -33.42 10.99
C ASN A 390 -18.94 -34.20 11.05
N LEU A 391 -18.86 -35.32 10.32
CA LEU A 391 -17.66 -36.16 10.25
C LEU A 391 -16.44 -35.36 9.78
N PHE A 392 -16.58 -34.60 8.69
CA PHE A 392 -15.47 -33.86 8.10
C PHE A 392 -15.10 -32.60 8.89
N MET A 393 -16.07 -31.94 9.50
CA MET A 393 -15.83 -30.68 10.21
C MET A 393 -15.40 -30.86 11.67
N ASN A 394 -16.06 -31.75 12.41
CA ASN A 394 -16.02 -31.71 13.87
C ASN A 394 -15.83 -33.06 14.56
N ASN A 395 -16.20 -34.19 13.96
CA ASN A 395 -16.21 -35.47 14.67
C ASN A 395 -15.76 -36.63 13.78
N TRP A 396 -14.45 -36.79 13.63
CA TRP A 396 -13.82 -37.89 12.92
C TRP A 396 -13.89 -39.18 13.74
N VAL A 397 -14.91 -39.98 13.47
CA VAL A 397 -15.22 -41.22 14.19
C VAL A 397 -14.84 -42.47 13.41
N SER A 398 -14.68 -43.61 14.09
CA SER A 398 -14.39 -44.89 13.45
C SER A 398 -15.64 -45.67 13.01
N THR A 399 -16.81 -45.37 13.60
CA THR A 399 -18.07 -46.06 13.30
C THR A 399 -18.49 -45.78 11.85
N TYR A 400 -18.59 -46.81 11.02
CA TYR A 400 -18.80 -46.72 9.56
C TYR A 400 -17.78 -45.85 8.82
N ASN A 401 -16.60 -45.63 9.41
CA ASN A 401 -15.54 -44.79 8.85
C ASN A 401 -14.17 -45.29 9.34
N THR A 402 -13.78 -46.48 8.92
CA THR A 402 -12.45 -47.08 9.19
C THR A 402 -11.58 -47.10 7.93
N LEU A 403 -10.33 -46.65 8.04
CA LEU A 403 -9.34 -46.64 6.95
C LEU A 403 -9.07 -48.06 6.46
N GLY A 404 -9.01 -48.26 5.14
CA GLY A 404 -8.80 -49.57 4.51
C GLY A 404 -10.06 -50.46 4.45
N THR A 405 -11.14 -50.07 5.15
CA THR A 405 -12.42 -50.80 5.15
C THR A 405 -13.52 -49.97 4.51
N ASP A 406 -13.77 -48.78 5.07
CA ASP A 406 -14.83 -47.87 4.63
C ASP A 406 -14.31 -46.82 3.63
N PHE A 407 -13.04 -46.43 3.76
CA PHE A 407 -12.41 -45.41 2.93
C PHE A 407 -10.89 -45.60 2.84
N ASN A 408 -10.28 -44.99 1.82
CA ASN A 408 -8.83 -44.75 1.73
C ASN A 408 -8.56 -43.24 1.61
N LEU A 409 -7.36 -42.81 2.05
CA LEU A 409 -6.85 -41.46 1.82
C LEU A 409 -5.64 -41.52 0.89
N PHE A 410 -5.52 -40.51 0.03
CA PHE A 410 -4.40 -40.39 -0.91
C PHE A 410 -3.87 -38.96 -0.92
N SER A 411 -2.57 -38.83 -1.18
CA SER A 411 -1.93 -37.52 -1.36
C SER A 411 -2.13 -36.95 -2.77
N THR A 412 -2.50 -37.78 -3.75
CA THR A 412 -2.75 -37.34 -5.14
C THR A 412 -4.07 -37.88 -5.68
N TYR A 413 -4.67 -37.12 -6.60
CA TYR A 413 -5.89 -37.52 -7.28
C TYR A 413 -5.67 -38.75 -8.17
N THR A 414 -4.51 -38.82 -8.85
CA THR A 414 -4.14 -39.96 -9.70
C THR A 414 -4.05 -41.26 -8.90
N ASP A 415 -3.44 -41.20 -7.71
CA ASP A 415 -3.37 -42.32 -6.78
C ASP A 415 -4.77 -42.75 -6.30
N ALA A 416 -5.66 -41.80 -6.01
CA ALA A 416 -7.04 -42.10 -5.64
C ALA A 416 -7.82 -42.78 -6.78
N LEU A 417 -7.62 -42.35 -8.03
CA LEU A 417 -8.23 -42.99 -9.20
C LEU A 417 -7.68 -44.41 -9.42
N ALA A 418 -6.37 -44.58 -9.32
CA ALA A 418 -5.68 -45.85 -9.54
C ALA A 418 -5.74 -46.81 -8.34
N ASP A 419 -6.17 -46.33 -7.17
CA ASP A 419 -6.14 -47.04 -5.89
C ASP A 419 -4.70 -47.48 -5.51
N THR A 420 -3.73 -46.58 -5.72
CA THR A 420 -2.30 -46.80 -5.44
C THR A 420 -1.82 -45.88 -4.32
N ASN A 421 -0.82 -46.31 -3.54
CA ASN A 421 -0.22 -45.51 -2.47
C ASN A 421 -1.21 -44.92 -1.43
N PRO A 422 -2.16 -45.70 -0.88
CA PRO A 422 -3.04 -45.20 0.16
C PRO A 422 -2.25 -44.88 1.43
N TRP A 423 -2.70 -43.87 2.18
CA TRP A 423 -2.19 -43.58 3.51
C TRP A 423 -2.39 -44.79 4.42
N THR A 424 -1.45 -45.05 5.32
CA THR A 424 -1.45 -46.26 6.15
C THR A 424 -1.75 -46.01 7.62
N TYR A 425 -1.81 -44.75 8.07
CA TYR A 425 -2.06 -44.42 9.47
C TYR A 425 -3.27 -43.50 9.64
N CYS A 426 -4.14 -43.84 10.59
CA CYS A 426 -5.26 -42.99 10.96
C CYS A 426 -5.72 -43.23 12.41
N SER A 427 -6.17 -42.17 13.07
CA SER A 427 -6.73 -42.21 14.43
C SER A 427 -8.11 -41.53 14.46
N TYR A 428 -8.90 -41.80 15.51
CA TYR A 428 -10.34 -41.48 15.54
C TYR A 428 -10.82 -41.10 16.95
N ASN A 429 -12.09 -40.69 17.03
CA ASN A 429 -12.91 -40.64 18.24
C ASN A 429 -12.45 -39.62 19.30
N SER A 430 -11.83 -38.52 18.88
CA SER A 430 -11.64 -37.35 19.74
C SER A 430 -12.79 -36.36 19.56
N HIS A 431 -13.27 -35.82 20.67
CA HIS A 431 -14.38 -34.86 20.66
C HIS A 431 -13.96 -33.56 19.97
N ASN A 432 -14.84 -33.03 19.11
CA ASN A 432 -14.61 -31.78 18.37
C ASN A 432 -13.36 -31.77 17.48
N VAL A 433 -12.88 -32.94 17.05
CA VAL A 433 -11.82 -33.08 16.04
C VAL A 433 -12.40 -33.71 14.78
N GLY A 434 -12.45 -32.94 13.69
CA GLY A 434 -12.88 -33.37 12.37
C GLY A 434 -11.78 -34.01 11.54
N PHE A 435 -11.97 -34.02 10.23
CA PHE A 435 -11.08 -34.69 9.29
C PHE A 435 -9.69 -34.04 9.22
N PRO A 436 -8.60 -34.81 9.04
CA PRO A 436 -8.54 -36.27 9.14
C PRO A 436 -8.00 -36.67 10.52
N HIS A 437 -8.37 -36.02 11.63
CA HIS A 437 -7.72 -36.24 12.93
C HIS A 437 -6.18 -36.26 12.78
N ASN A 438 -5.47 -37.24 13.33
CA ASN A 438 -4.02 -37.38 13.17
C ASN A 438 -3.60 -38.38 12.08
N CYS A 439 -4.41 -38.56 11.04
CA CYS A 439 -4.06 -39.47 9.94
C CYS A 439 -2.92 -38.90 9.09
N GLY A 440 -2.09 -39.77 8.52
CA GLY A 440 -0.93 -39.38 7.71
C GLY A 440 -0.50 -40.50 6.74
N PRO A 441 0.33 -40.18 5.72
CA PRO A 441 0.70 -41.13 4.68
C PRO A 441 1.33 -42.42 5.23
N THR A 442 2.22 -42.29 6.20
CA THR A 442 2.93 -43.43 6.81
C THR A 442 2.87 -43.46 8.33
N SER A 443 2.76 -42.30 8.98
CA SER A 443 2.73 -42.16 10.44
C SER A 443 1.70 -41.14 10.90
N GLN A 444 1.57 -40.99 12.22
CA GLN A 444 0.73 -39.97 12.84
C GLN A 444 1.21 -38.56 12.44
N ALA A 445 0.26 -37.68 12.10
CA ALA A 445 0.49 -36.26 11.83
C ALA A 445 -0.35 -35.42 12.78
N TYR A 446 0.29 -34.68 13.68
CA TYR A 446 -0.42 -33.88 14.69
C TYR A 446 -0.87 -32.54 14.12
N CYS A 447 -2.01 -32.04 14.62
CA CYS A 447 -2.50 -30.68 14.33
C CYS A 447 -2.75 -30.39 12.83
N GLN A 448 -3.02 -31.41 12.01
CA GLN A 448 -3.39 -31.25 10.59
C GLN A 448 -4.89 -31.44 10.32
N TYR A 449 -5.71 -31.49 11.38
CA TYR A 449 -7.16 -31.71 11.35
C TYR A 449 -7.97 -30.43 11.37
N ASN A 450 -9.27 -30.56 11.09
CA ASN A 450 -10.24 -29.47 11.18
C ASN A 450 -10.94 -29.46 12.54
N SER A 451 -11.28 -28.29 13.05
CA SER A 451 -12.28 -28.13 14.11
C SER A 451 -12.99 -26.78 13.99
N HIS A 452 -14.32 -26.78 14.08
CA HIS A 452 -15.15 -25.57 14.03
C HIS A 452 -15.69 -25.18 15.42
N VAL A 453 -15.30 -25.91 16.48
CA VAL A 453 -15.79 -25.73 17.86
C VAL A 453 -14.65 -25.42 18.83
N ILE A 454 -13.43 -25.89 18.55
CA ILE A 454 -12.22 -25.57 19.30
C ILE A 454 -11.16 -25.02 18.34
N ASP A 455 -10.26 -24.17 18.83
CA ASP A 455 -9.11 -23.75 18.02
C ASP A 455 -8.23 -24.98 17.73
N PRO A 456 -7.89 -25.25 16.46
CA PRO A 456 -7.04 -26.37 16.09
C PRO A 456 -5.59 -26.06 16.52
N CYS A 457 -5.24 -26.45 17.74
CA CYS A 457 -3.91 -26.31 18.34
C CYS A 457 -3.45 -24.85 18.56
N ASP A 458 -3.13 -24.52 19.82
CA ASP A 458 -2.84 -23.17 20.35
C ASP A 458 -1.60 -22.46 19.76
N THR A 459 -0.94 -23.00 18.73
CA THR A 459 0.41 -22.53 18.33
C THR A 459 0.67 -22.42 16.83
N ASP A 460 -0.07 -23.09 15.97
CA ASP A 460 0.14 -23.00 14.51
C ASP A 460 -1.23 -23.02 13.83
N TYR A 461 -1.50 -22.04 12.97
CA TYR A 461 -2.76 -21.84 12.22
C TYR A 461 -3.14 -23.00 11.26
N ASN A 462 -2.60 -24.21 11.47
CA ASN A 462 -2.81 -25.40 10.66
C ASN A 462 -4.29 -25.83 10.69
N GLY A 463 -4.88 -25.98 9.51
CA GLY A 463 -6.30 -26.31 9.38
C GLY A 463 -7.25 -25.11 9.50
N ALA A 464 -6.77 -23.89 9.79
CA ALA A 464 -7.62 -22.70 9.92
C ALA A 464 -8.31 -22.29 8.60
N THR A 465 -7.65 -22.55 7.46
CA THR A 465 -8.23 -22.40 6.12
C THR A 465 -8.22 -23.73 5.40
N HIS A 466 -9.42 -24.24 5.11
CA HIS A 466 -9.63 -25.47 4.37
C HIS A 466 -10.98 -25.48 3.66
N ALA A 467 -11.09 -26.27 2.59
CA ALA A 467 -12.35 -26.61 1.95
C ALA A 467 -12.38 -28.08 1.51
N PHE A 468 -13.60 -28.59 1.38
CA PHE A 468 -13.89 -29.90 0.82
C PHE A 468 -14.70 -29.76 -0.46
N TYR A 469 -14.34 -30.59 -1.42
CA TYR A 469 -14.89 -30.60 -2.75
C TYR A 469 -15.33 -32.02 -3.11
N ILE A 470 -16.44 -32.15 -3.83
CA ILE A 470 -16.86 -33.42 -4.43
C ILE A 470 -16.49 -33.40 -5.91
N GLU A 471 -16.01 -34.54 -6.39
CA GLU A 471 -15.75 -34.75 -7.82
C GLU A 471 -17.05 -34.71 -8.63
N LEU A 472 -17.08 -33.90 -9.70
CA LEU A 472 -18.19 -33.81 -10.64
C LEU A 472 -18.16 -34.94 -11.68
N PRO A 473 -19.32 -35.34 -12.23
CA PRO A 473 -19.46 -36.40 -13.24
C PRO A 473 -18.83 -36.08 -14.61
#